data_AF-A0A2E0R987-F1
#
_entry.id   AF-A0A2E0R987-F1
#
_cell.length_a   1.000
_cell.length_b   1.000
_cell.length_c   1.000
_cell.angle_alpha   90.00
_cell.angle_beta   90.00
_cell.angle_gamma   90.00
#
_symmetry.space_group_name_H-M   'P 1'
#
loop_
_entity.id
_entity.type
_entity.pdbx_description
1 polymer ?
#
loop_
_entity_poly.entity_id
_entity_poly.type
_entity_poly.pdbx_seq_one_letter_code
_entity_poly.pdbx_strand_id
1 'polypeptide(L)'
;MKEIKPLTQLGRTPEQGRIRLGVKDKGKGFPKSLETFRFTSPDKKAIEEIAEIYGGSVNSWKPPRSKQDQWEVITQASEIRVFLPPHSIDVWYEAWSAGGCQRRCDGENVEIPMVTPDGMDLDSVPCLCSNEDSMLCSPVTRLRVVLPEIKFGGVWRLESNGWNAANEIPGMAGMLGELQAIGLAECTLSLEKRSKVSAGQTRHFVVPRLSMNSSADKILEGQGMASALEDPSPPAPVLELAEPDSVVDAEVVEEGWDTPPAGIAVKRNPNPPPKYVPADG
;
A
#
# COMPACT_ATOMS: atom_id res chain seq x y z
N MET A 1 -24.97 10.47 7.16
CA MET A 1 -24.50 10.85 5.81
C MET A 1 -22.99 10.62 5.79
N LYS A 2 -22.40 10.01 4.75
CA LYS A 2 -20.93 9.81 4.74
C LYS A 2 -20.26 11.17 4.56
N GLU A 3 -19.31 11.49 5.43
CA GLU A 3 -18.50 12.70 5.33
C GLU A 3 -17.75 12.72 3.99
N ILE A 4 -17.81 13.85 3.27
CA ILE A 4 -17.08 14.03 2.01
C ILE A 4 -15.62 14.29 2.35
N LYS A 5 -14.76 13.33 2.04
CA LYS A 5 -13.30 13.46 2.17
C LYS A 5 -12.70 13.82 0.81
N PRO A 6 -11.70 14.72 0.75
CA PRO A 6 -10.95 14.99 -0.48
C PRO A 6 -10.43 13.69 -1.11
N LEU A 7 -10.53 13.56 -2.44
CA LEU A 7 -10.07 12.34 -3.14
C LEU A 7 -8.58 12.07 -2.90
N THR A 8 -7.78 13.11 -2.66
CA THR A 8 -6.36 13.01 -2.28
C THR A 8 -6.13 12.35 -0.92
N GLN A 9 -7.15 12.28 -0.07
CA GLN A 9 -7.14 11.56 1.21
C GLN A 9 -7.78 10.17 1.09
N LEU A 10 -8.22 9.78 -0.11
CA LEU A 10 -8.68 8.44 -0.45
C LEU A 10 -7.56 7.70 -1.18
N GLY A 11 -7.50 6.38 -0.99
CA GLY A 11 -6.46 5.54 -1.58
C GLY A 11 -5.88 4.61 -0.55
N ARG A 12 -6.44 3.40 -0.47
CA ARG A 12 -5.87 2.32 0.33
C ARG A 12 -5.25 1.32 -0.62
N THR A 13 -3.99 0.97 -0.39
CA THR A 13 -3.34 -0.10 -1.13
C THR A 13 -4.10 -1.41 -0.92
N PRO A 14 -4.56 -2.08 -2.00
CA PRO A 14 -5.30 -3.34 -1.87
C PRO A 14 -4.40 -4.42 -1.25
N GLU A 15 -5.01 -5.34 -0.51
CA GLU A 15 -4.32 -6.51 0.04
C GLU A 15 -4.45 -7.67 -0.95
N GLN A 16 -3.33 -8.07 -1.55
CA GLN A 16 -3.29 -9.22 -2.46
C GLN A 16 -3.38 -10.54 -1.70
N GLY A 17 -2.77 -10.59 -0.51
CA GLY A 17 -2.74 -11.80 0.30
C GLY A 17 -2.07 -11.61 1.64
N ARG A 18 -1.88 -12.72 2.35
CA ARG A 18 -1.27 -12.73 3.68
C ARG A 18 -0.11 -13.70 3.74
N ILE A 19 0.93 -13.29 4.45
CA ILE A 19 2.08 -14.11 4.83
C ILE A 19 1.83 -14.59 6.26
N ARG A 20 1.93 -15.90 6.47
CA ARG A 20 1.65 -16.58 7.72
C ARG A 20 2.88 -17.37 8.16
N LEU A 21 3.14 -17.34 9.46
CA LEU A 21 4.29 -18.00 10.09
C LEU A 21 3.93 -19.34 10.76
N GLY A 22 2.71 -19.82 10.54
CA GLY A 22 2.18 -20.97 11.26
C GLY A 22 1.00 -21.64 10.58
N VAL A 23 0.75 -22.87 11.03
CA VAL A 23 -0.37 -23.72 10.62
C VAL A 23 -1.05 -24.29 11.88
N LYS A 24 -2.35 -24.58 11.79
CA LYS A 24 -3.03 -25.30 12.85
C LYS A 24 -2.71 -26.78 12.72
N ASP A 25 -2.19 -27.39 13.79
CA ASP A 25 -1.93 -28.83 13.83
C ASP A 25 -3.27 -29.58 13.69
N LYS A 26 -3.36 -30.47 12.68
CA LYS A 26 -4.59 -31.22 12.38
C LYS A 26 -4.94 -32.25 13.47
N GLY A 27 -3.97 -32.71 14.26
CA GLY A 27 -4.16 -33.73 15.29
C GLY A 27 -4.44 -33.17 16.68
N LYS A 28 -3.77 -32.07 17.07
CA LYS A 28 -3.91 -31.50 18.42
C LYS A 28 -4.64 -30.15 18.47
N GLY A 29 -4.93 -29.55 17.32
CA GLY A 29 -5.62 -28.26 17.22
C GLY A 29 -4.81 -27.05 17.70
N PHE A 30 -3.57 -27.24 18.14
CA PHE A 30 -2.68 -26.15 18.56
C PHE A 30 -1.99 -25.50 17.35
N PRO A 31 -1.69 -24.20 17.41
CA PRO A 31 -0.85 -23.55 16.41
C PRO A 31 0.57 -24.12 16.45
N LYS A 32 1.10 -24.46 15.27
CA LYS A 32 2.48 -24.88 15.06
C LYS A 32 3.18 -23.84 14.19
N SER A 33 4.34 -23.36 14.64
CA SER A 33 5.19 -22.47 13.85
C SER A 33 5.77 -23.20 12.65
N LEU A 34 5.87 -22.52 11.52
CA LEU A 34 6.53 -22.99 10.31
C LEU A 34 7.95 -22.43 10.25
N GLU A 35 8.85 -23.19 9.66
CA GLU A 35 10.24 -22.79 9.40
C GLU A 35 10.37 -22.06 8.05
N THR A 36 9.32 -22.13 7.24
CA THR A 36 9.16 -21.51 5.93
C THR A 36 7.91 -20.65 5.90
N PHE A 37 7.70 -19.92 4.81
CA PHE A 37 6.54 -19.05 4.67
C PHE A 37 5.30 -19.82 4.22
N ARG A 38 4.15 -19.43 4.76
CA ARG A 38 2.85 -19.83 4.23
C ARG A 38 2.14 -18.61 3.67
N PHE A 39 1.73 -18.68 2.41
CA PHE A 39 0.97 -17.64 1.74
C PHE A 39 -0.48 -18.06 1.61
N THR A 40 -1.40 -17.09 1.78
CA THR A 40 -2.83 -17.30 1.55
C THR A 40 -3.42 -16.13 0.78
N SER A 41 -4.17 -16.40 -0.28
CA SER A 41 -4.80 -15.38 -1.12
C SER A 41 -6.05 -15.94 -1.82
N PRO A 42 -7.09 -15.12 -2.10
CA PRO A 42 -8.14 -15.50 -3.04
C PRO A 42 -7.63 -15.66 -4.49
N ASP A 43 -6.48 -15.06 -4.82
CA ASP A 43 -5.90 -15.09 -6.15
C ASP A 43 -5.05 -16.35 -6.36
N LYS A 44 -5.64 -17.34 -7.04
CA LYS A 44 -4.99 -18.63 -7.33
C LYS A 44 -3.67 -18.47 -8.08
N LYS A 45 -3.64 -17.63 -9.11
CA LYS A 45 -2.46 -17.49 -9.99
C LYS A 45 -1.27 -16.94 -9.21
N ALA A 46 -1.50 -15.99 -8.30
CA ALA A 46 -0.43 -15.45 -7.46
C ALA A 46 0.16 -16.53 -6.53
N ILE A 47 -0.69 -17.43 -6.02
CA ILE A 47 -0.26 -18.56 -5.18
C ILE A 47 0.49 -19.62 -5.99
N GLU A 48 0.11 -19.85 -7.25
CA GLU A 48 0.82 -20.72 -8.19
C GLU A 48 2.22 -20.17 -8.53
N GLU A 49 2.34 -18.88 -8.84
CA GLU A 49 3.64 -18.22 -9.07
C GLU A 49 4.55 -18.30 -7.83
N ILE A 50 4.00 -18.08 -6.63
CA ILE A 50 4.76 -18.24 -5.37
C ILE A 50 5.27 -19.68 -5.23
N ALA A 51 4.44 -20.68 -5.55
CA ALA A 51 4.82 -22.09 -5.48
C ALA A 51 5.89 -22.45 -6.51
N GLU A 52 5.86 -21.84 -7.70
CA GLU A 52 6.85 -22.03 -8.75
C GLU A 52 8.22 -21.47 -8.33
N ILE A 53 8.25 -20.25 -7.78
CA ILE A 53 9.50 -19.56 -7.43
C ILE A 53 10.10 -20.09 -6.14
N TYR A 54 9.28 -20.24 -5.09
CA TYR A 54 9.73 -20.56 -3.73
C TYR A 54 9.49 -22.02 -3.34
N GLY A 55 9.03 -22.84 -4.29
CA GLY A 55 8.65 -24.23 -4.08
C GLY A 55 7.37 -24.40 -3.26
N GLY A 56 6.92 -25.65 -3.12
CA GLY A 56 5.76 -26.02 -2.31
C GLY A 56 4.61 -26.59 -3.15
N SER A 57 3.45 -26.76 -2.50
CA SER A 57 2.25 -27.29 -3.18
C SER A 57 1.04 -26.42 -2.86
N VAL A 58 0.36 -25.99 -3.93
CA VAL A 58 -0.85 -25.18 -3.85
C VAL A 58 -2.03 -26.04 -3.41
N ASN A 59 -2.77 -25.56 -2.42
CA ASN A 59 -3.96 -26.23 -1.90
C ASN A 59 -5.13 -25.24 -1.81
N SER A 60 -6.36 -25.73 -1.99
CA SER A 60 -7.55 -24.96 -1.64
C SER A 60 -7.64 -24.83 -0.12
N TRP A 61 -7.93 -23.63 0.37
CA TRP A 61 -7.99 -23.34 1.78
C TRP A 61 -9.17 -22.44 2.13
N LYS A 62 -9.94 -22.82 3.14
CA LYS A 62 -11.03 -21.99 3.66
C LYS A 62 -10.61 -21.35 4.99
N PRO A 63 -10.48 -20.01 5.06
CA PRO A 63 -10.15 -19.35 6.30
C PRO A 63 -11.22 -19.61 7.37
N PRO A 64 -10.83 -19.84 8.64
CA PRO A 64 -11.79 -19.91 9.73
C PRO A 64 -12.62 -18.63 9.79
N ARG A 65 -13.95 -18.77 9.87
CA ARG A 65 -14.91 -17.65 9.91
C ARG A 65 -15.01 -16.82 8.62
N SER A 66 -14.39 -17.24 7.50
CA SER A 66 -14.60 -16.65 6.18
C SER A 66 -15.64 -17.44 5.39
N LYS A 67 -16.48 -16.71 4.62
CA LYS A 67 -17.38 -17.31 3.62
C LYS A 67 -16.69 -17.58 2.28
N GLN A 68 -15.58 -16.91 2.02
CA GLN A 68 -14.84 -17.00 0.76
C GLN A 68 -13.74 -18.04 0.86
N ASP A 69 -13.70 -18.94 -0.12
CA ASP A 69 -12.61 -19.89 -0.31
C ASP A 69 -11.38 -19.15 -0.86
N GLN A 70 -10.20 -19.62 -0.46
CA GLN A 70 -8.91 -19.07 -0.84
C GLN A 70 -7.97 -20.20 -1.27
N TRP A 71 -6.77 -19.82 -1.66
CA TRP A 71 -5.68 -20.72 -1.99
C TRP A 71 -4.54 -20.50 -1.00
N GLU A 72 -3.82 -21.58 -0.70
CA GLU A 72 -2.64 -21.54 0.15
C GLU A 72 -1.47 -22.27 -0.47
N VAL A 73 -0.27 -21.82 -0.14
CA VAL A 73 0.98 -22.55 -0.38
C VAL A 73 1.85 -22.43 0.86
N ILE A 74 2.44 -23.53 1.29
CA ILE A 74 3.56 -23.54 2.24
C ILE A 74 4.81 -23.72 1.39
N THR A 75 5.70 -22.73 1.40
CA THR A 75 6.89 -22.72 0.57
C THR A 75 7.98 -23.61 1.14
N GLN A 76 9.01 -23.88 0.33
CA GLN A 76 10.26 -24.50 0.79
C GLN A 76 11.28 -23.44 1.23
N ALA A 77 11.10 -22.18 0.82
CA ALA A 77 11.96 -21.07 1.18
C ALA A 77 11.70 -20.52 2.60
N SER A 78 12.77 -20.33 3.37
CA SER A 78 12.79 -19.60 4.65
C SER A 78 13.19 -18.13 4.49
N GLU A 79 13.54 -17.71 3.28
CA GLU A 79 13.92 -16.35 2.90
C GLU A 79 13.23 -15.97 1.59
N ILE A 80 12.72 -14.75 1.50
CA ILE A 80 12.06 -14.23 0.30
C ILE A 80 12.49 -12.78 0.06
N ARG A 81 12.52 -12.38 -1.21
CA ARG A 81 12.78 -10.99 -1.58
C ARG A 81 11.48 -10.18 -1.45
N VAL A 82 11.58 -8.99 -0.87
CA VAL A 82 10.43 -8.11 -0.64
C VAL A 82 10.80 -6.67 -0.92
N PHE A 83 9.85 -5.91 -1.45
CA PHE A 83 9.90 -4.46 -1.48
C PHE A 83 9.07 -3.89 -0.34
N LEU A 84 9.62 -2.91 0.36
CA LEU A 84 8.92 -2.19 1.42
C LEU A 84 8.33 -0.89 0.85
N PRO A 85 7.00 -0.79 0.73
CA PRO A 85 6.34 0.47 0.40
C PRO A 85 6.41 1.46 1.56
N PRO A 86 6.20 2.78 1.31
CA PRO A 86 6.06 3.77 2.37
C PRO A 86 5.03 3.34 3.41
N HIS A 87 5.32 3.60 4.68
CA HIS A 87 4.50 3.18 5.81
C HIS A 87 4.23 1.66 5.80
N SER A 88 5.21 0.83 5.45
CA SER A 88 5.05 -0.63 5.38
C SER A 88 4.74 -1.28 6.73
N ILE A 89 5.00 -0.61 7.85
CA ILE A 89 5.01 -1.25 9.18
C ILE A 89 4.12 -0.46 10.13
N ASP A 90 3.20 -1.17 10.78
CA ASP A 90 2.33 -0.64 11.84
C ASP A 90 2.49 -1.50 13.09
N VAL A 91 2.70 -0.86 14.25
CA VAL A 91 2.71 -1.54 15.55
C VAL A 91 1.78 -0.84 16.51
N TRP A 92 0.90 -1.65 17.10
CA TRP A 92 -0.08 -1.20 18.07
C TRP A 92 -0.22 -2.23 19.17
N TYR A 93 -0.51 -1.78 20.38
CA TYR A 93 -1.05 -2.66 21.40
C TYR A 93 -2.56 -2.82 21.15
N GLU A 94 -3.03 -4.06 21.01
CA GLU A 94 -4.44 -4.33 20.75
C GLU A 94 -5.02 -5.35 21.74
N ALA A 95 -6.26 -5.11 22.17
CA ALA A 95 -7.05 -6.07 22.92
C ALA A 95 -8.17 -6.59 22.04
N TRP A 96 -8.12 -7.88 21.68
CA TRP A 96 -9.13 -8.53 20.83
C TRP A 96 -10.09 -9.38 21.66
N SER A 97 -11.38 -9.25 21.39
CA SER A 97 -12.43 -10.16 21.87
C SER A 97 -13.05 -10.93 20.70
N ALA A 98 -14.01 -11.81 20.99
CA ALA A 98 -14.82 -12.45 19.95
C ALA A 98 -15.62 -11.44 19.11
N GLY A 99 -15.92 -10.26 19.67
CA GLY A 99 -16.64 -9.16 19.01
C GLY A 99 -15.76 -8.19 18.22
N GLY A 100 -14.42 -8.39 18.21
CA GLY A 100 -13.48 -7.54 17.48
C GLY A 100 -12.47 -6.83 18.38
N CYS A 101 -11.76 -5.85 17.81
CA CYS A 101 -10.78 -5.05 18.52
C CYS A 101 -11.50 -4.14 19.52
N GLN A 102 -11.29 -4.39 20.81
CA GLN A 102 -11.90 -3.63 21.91
C GLN A 102 -11.13 -2.36 22.21
N ARG A 103 -9.80 -2.40 22.00
CA ARG A 103 -8.87 -1.33 22.34
C ARG A 103 -7.69 -1.38 21.39
N ARG A 104 -7.23 -0.20 20.98
CA ARG A 104 -5.97 -0.01 20.28
C ARG A 104 -5.20 1.12 20.95
N CYS A 105 -4.00 0.86 21.45
CA CYS A 105 -3.16 1.88 22.09
C CYS A 105 -1.74 1.92 21.55
N ASP A 106 -1.12 3.08 21.66
CA ASP A 106 0.31 3.32 21.38
C ASP A 106 1.19 3.15 22.64
N GLY A 107 0.56 2.97 23.80
CA GLY A 107 1.22 2.87 25.11
C GLY A 107 0.94 4.07 26.00
N GLU A 108 0.56 5.22 25.42
CA GLU A 108 0.21 6.46 26.13
C GLU A 108 -1.29 6.73 26.07
N ASN A 109 -1.89 6.57 24.90
CA ASN A 109 -3.31 6.79 24.63
C ASN A 109 -3.96 5.53 24.05
N VAL A 110 -5.25 5.35 24.30
CA VAL A 110 -6.05 4.25 23.78
C VAL A 110 -7.26 4.77 23.02
N GLU A 111 -7.45 4.24 21.82
CA GLU A 111 -8.66 4.36 21.03
C GLU A 111 -9.65 3.27 21.45
N ILE A 112 -10.86 3.68 21.85
CA ILE A 112 -11.95 2.79 22.25
C ILE A 112 -13.18 3.05 21.38
N PRO A 113 -13.85 2.01 20.85
CA PRO A 113 -15.13 2.18 20.17
C PRO A 113 -16.21 2.60 21.18
N MET A 114 -16.85 3.73 20.93
CA MET A 114 -17.96 4.26 21.71
C MET A 114 -19.21 4.37 20.84
N VAL A 115 -20.37 4.05 21.42
CA VAL A 115 -21.66 4.24 20.75
C VAL A 115 -22.07 5.70 20.88
N THR A 116 -22.19 6.39 19.76
CA THR A 116 -22.73 7.75 19.64
C THR A 116 -24.13 7.70 19.02
N PRO A 117 -24.95 8.76 19.14
CA PRO A 117 -26.27 8.81 18.51
C PRO A 117 -26.25 8.56 16.99
N ASP A 118 -25.13 8.88 16.34
CA ASP A 118 -24.93 8.74 14.90
C ASP A 118 -24.23 7.43 14.48
N GLY A 119 -23.84 6.56 15.44
CA GLY A 119 -23.24 5.26 15.15
C GLY A 119 -22.17 4.80 16.14
N MET A 120 -21.09 4.22 15.64
CA MET A 120 -19.88 3.96 16.43
C MET A 120 -18.81 4.97 16.06
N ASP A 121 -18.23 5.59 17.07
CA ASP A 121 -17.07 6.48 16.93
C ASP A 121 -15.90 5.97 17.77
N LEU A 122 -14.72 6.57 17.60
CA LEU A 122 -13.53 6.28 18.39
C LEU A 122 -13.28 7.43 19.37
N ASP A 123 -13.19 7.11 20.64
CA ASP A 123 -12.76 8.06 21.67
C ASP A 123 -11.32 7.77 22.08
N SER A 124 -10.58 8.83 22.42
CA SER A 124 -9.17 8.75 22.82
C SER A 124 -9.05 9.06 24.31
N VAL A 125 -8.61 8.07 25.10
CA VAL A 125 -8.40 8.20 26.54
C VAL A 125 -6.99 7.74 26.94
N PRO A 126 -6.50 8.06 28.15
CA PRO A 126 -5.20 7.57 28.61
C PRO A 126 -5.12 6.04 28.65
N CYS A 127 -3.93 5.50 28.35
CA CYS A 127 -3.68 4.07 28.29
C CYS A 127 -3.93 3.37 29.65
N LEU A 128 -4.89 2.46 29.67
CA LEU A 128 -5.24 1.68 30.87
C LEU A 128 -4.12 0.74 31.32
N CYS A 129 -3.33 0.18 30.39
CA CYS A 129 -2.23 -0.72 30.75
C CYS A 129 -1.18 -0.03 31.62
N SER A 130 -0.88 1.24 31.32
CA SER A 130 0.06 2.06 32.10
C SER A 130 -0.53 2.49 33.44
N ASN A 131 -1.84 2.77 33.47
CA ASN A 131 -2.51 3.26 34.67
C ASN A 131 -2.78 2.16 35.70
N GLU A 132 -3.10 0.95 35.24
CA GLU A 132 -3.46 -0.20 36.09
C GLU A 132 -2.27 -1.14 36.36
N ASP A 133 -1.07 -0.80 35.89
CA ASP A 133 0.16 -1.62 35.96
C ASP A 133 -0.09 -3.09 35.55
N SER A 134 -0.87 -3.27 34.49
CA SER A 134 -1.34 -4.58 34.02
C SER A 134 -1.39 -4.63 32.50
N MET A 135 -0.74 -5.63 31.91
CA MET A 135 -0.71 -5.82 30.46
C MET A 135 -2.03 -6.40 29.93
N LEU A 136 -3.03 -5.53 29.74
CA LEU A 136 -4.34 -5.89 29.19
C LEU A 136 -4.34 -6.04 27.66
N CYS A 137 -3.36 -5.44 26.98
CA CYS A 137 -3.22 -5.46 25.52
C CYS A 137 -1.98 -6.27 25.11
N SER A 138 -1.99 -6.84 23.90
CA SER A 138 -0.83 -7.52 23.31
C SER A 138 -0.28 -6.71 22.14
N PRO A 139 1.04 -6.67 21.92
CA PRO A 139 1.59 -5.97 20.77
C PRO A 139 1.24 -6.74 19.49
N VAL A 140 0.80 -6.01 18.46
CA VAL A 140 0.47 -6.53 17.14
C VAL A 140 1.28 -5.75 16.11
N THR A 141 2.18 -6.46 15.44
CA THR A 141 3.03 -5.92 14.37
C THR A 141 2.49 -6.36 13.02
N ARG A 142 2.22 -5.39 12.15
CA ARG A 142 1.78 -5.63 10.77
C ARG A 142 2.84 -5.11 9.82
N LEU A 143 3.36 -6.00 8.99
CA LEU A 143 4.30 -5.71 7.93
C LEU A 143 3.59 -5.89 6.60
N ARG A 144 3.63 -4.86 5.75
CA ARG A 144 3.05 -4.79 4.41
C ARG A 144 4.20 -4.74 3.41
N VAL A 145 4.29 -5.74 2.56
CA VAL A 145 5.36 -5.88 1.57
C VAL A 145 4.79 -6.06 0.17
N VAL A 146 5.59 -5.74 -0.85
CA VAL A 146 5.33 -6.13 -2.24
C VAL A 146 6.30 -7.25 -2.60
N LEU A 147 5.81 -8.28 -3.30
CA LEU A 147 6.65 -9.37 -3.82
C LEU A 147 7.03 -9.04 -5.26
N PRO A 148 8.31 -8.77 -5.55
CA PRO A 148 8.71 -8.25 -6.86
C PRO A 148 8.59 -9.28 -7.99
N GLU A 149 8.69 -10.58 -7.70
CA GLU A 149 8.60 -11.63 -8.72
C GLU A 149 7.18 -12.15 -8.98
N ILE A 150 6.21 -11.71 -8.18
CA ILE A 150 4.82 -12.16 -8.27
C ILE A 150 4.00 -11.10 -8.96
N LYS A 151 3.01 -11.50 -9.75
CA LYS A 151 2.09 -10.58 -10.40
C LYS A 151 1.53 -9.58 -9.38
N PHE A 152 1.52 -8.30 -9.75
CA PHE A 152 1.15 -7.25 -8.83
C PHE A 152 -0.38 -7.21 -8.61
N GLY A 153 -0.81 -7.44 -7.36
CA GLY A 153 -2.20 -7.30 -6.94
C GLY A 153 -2.38 -6.42 -5.70
N GLY A 154 -1.31 -5.75 -5.26
CA GLY A 154 -1.26 -4.96 -4.03
C GLY A 154 -0.23 -5.48 -3.04
N VAL A 155 -0.47 -5.25 -1.75
CA VAL A 155 0.46 -5.64 -0.68
C VAL A 155 0.13 -7.01 -0.09
N TRP A 156 1.17 -7.70 0.34
CA TRP A 156 1.11 -8.89 1.17
C TRP A 156 1.30 -8.50 2.62
N ARG A 157 0.37 -8.90 3.50
CA ARG A 157 0.46 -8.58 4.92
C ARG A 157 0.96 -9.76 5.74
N LEU A 158 2.05 -9.56 6.47
CA LEU A 158 2.49 -10.39 7.58
C LEU A 158 1.97 -9.78 8.89
N GLU A 159 1.42 -10.60 9.78
CA GLU A 159 1.00 -10.17 11.13
C GLU A 159 1.68 -11.04 12.19
N SER A 160 2.21 -10.41 13.23
CA SER A 160 2.84 -11.08 14.36
C SER A 160 2.37 -10.47 15.68
N ASN A 161 2.02 -11.33 16.64
CA ASN A 161 1.64 -10.94 18.00
C ASN A 161 2.78 -11.19 19.01
N GLY A 162 3.99 -11.47 18.51
CA GLY A 162 5.14 -11.80 19.34
C GLY A 162 5.90 -10.54 19.78
N TRP A 163 6.24 -10.46 21.07
CA TRP A 163 7.03 -9.35 21.62
C TRP A 163 8.37 -9.12 20.91
N ASN A 164 9.06 -10.18 20.46
CA ASN A 164 10.31 -10.02 19.73
C ASN A 164 10.10 -9.35 18.36
N ALA A 165 9.02 -9.70 17.65
CA ALA A 165 8.67 -9.05 16.40
C ALA A 165 8.31 -7.57 16.62
N ALA A 166 7.60 -7.27 17.72
CA ALA A 166 7.24 -5.91 18.09
C ALA A 166 8.45 -5.04 18.48
N ASN A 167 9.52 -5.63 19.02
CA ASN A 167 10.73 -4.89 19.36
C ASN A 167 11.70 -4.75 18.17
N GLU A 168 11.88 -5.81 17.38
CA GLU A 168 12.91 -5.85 16.33
C GLU A 168 12.43 -5.20 15.03
N ILE A 169 11.22 -5.54 14.55
CA ILE A 169 10.76 -5.11 13.23
C ILE A 169 10.58 -3.60 13.15
N PRO A 170 9.99 -2.89 14.13
CA PRO A 170 9.81 -1.44 14.05
C PRO A 170 11.13 -0.68 14.15
N GLY A 171 12.10 -1.16 14.94
CA GLY A 171 13.42 -0.55 15.01
C GLY A 171 14.12 -0.59 13.65
N MET A 172 14.02 -1.72 12.94
CA MET A 172 14.52 -1.84 11.57
C MET A 172 13.68 -1.01 10.59
N ALA A 173 12.36 -1.05 10.73
CA ALA A 173 11.41 -0.28 9.93
C ALA A 173 11.68 1.22 9.96
N GLY A 174 11.89 1.78 11.15
CA GLY A 174 12.09 3.21 11.35
C GLY A 174 13.34 3.68 10.62
N MET A 175 14.45 2.95 10.81
CA MET A 175 15.69 3.18 10.07
C MET A 175 15.46 3.08 8.55
N LEU A 176 14.73 2.07 8.09
CA LEU A 176 14.41 1.92 6.66
C LEU A 176 13.44 2.98 6.15
N GLY A 177 12.51 3.45 6.96
CA GLY A 177 11.52 4.48 6.66
C GLY A 177 12.17 5.85 6.45
N GLU A 178 13.15 6.18 7.30
CA GLU A 178 14.00 7.37 7.13
C GLU A 178 14.79 7.31 5.81
N LEU A 179 15.21 6.10 5.41
CA LEU A 179 15.93 5.86 4.15
C LEU A 179 14.99 5.74 2.93
N GLN A 180 13.69 5.52 3.14
CA GLN A 180 12.66 5.30 2.10
C GLN A 180 12.00 6.58 1.57
N ALA A 181 12.44 7.76 1.99
CA ALA A 181 11.85 9.04 1.57
C ALA A 181 11.80 9.25 0.04
N ILE A 182 12.51 8.40 -0.74
CA ILE A 182 12.70 8.54 -2.19
C ILE A 182 12.12 7.35 -3.00
N GLY A 183 11.67 6.24 -2.37
CA GLY A 183 11.23 5.05 -3.14
C GLY A 183 11.10 3.73 -2.38
N LEU A 184 10.86 2.65 -3.13
CA LEU A 184 10.69 1.30 -2.60
C LEU A 184 12.04 0.72 -2.15
N ALA A 185 12.15 0.34 -0.89
CA ALA A 185 13.36 -0.31 -0.39
C ALA A 185 13.35 -1.81 -0.70
N GLU A 186 14.45 -2.31 -1.26
CA GLU A 186 14.62 -3.74 -1.51
C GLU A 186 15.22 -4.44 -0.28
N CYS A 187 14.49 -5.44 0.22
CA CYS A 187 14.88 -6.19 1.41
C CYS A 187 14.73 -7.70 1.18
N THR A 188 15.41 -8.47 2.03
CA THR A 188 15.18 -9.90 2.23
C THR A 188 14.39 -10.07 3.53
N LEU A 189 13.29 -10.80 3.48
CA LEU A 189 12.52 -11.22 4.64
C LEU A 189 12.87 -12.68 4.95
N SER A 190 13.47 -12.93 6.12
CA SER A 190 13.90 -14.26 6.57
C SER A 190 13.20 -14.71 7.85
N LEU A 191 13.12 -16.03 8.05
CA LEU A 191 12.59 -16.65 9.27
C LEU A 191 13.72 -17.25 10.12
N GLU A 192 14.02 -16.60 11.24
CA GLU A 192 15.04 -17.08 12.19
C GLU A 192 14.42 -17.95 13.27
N LYS A 193 14.98 -19.15 13.48
CA LYS A 193 14.63 -20.02 14.60
C LYS A 193 15.36 -19.54 15.84
N ARG A 194 14.61 -19.30 16.91
CA ARG A 194 15.19 -18.98 18.22
C ARG A 194 14.56 -19.84 19.31
N SER A 195 15.32 -20.02 20.39
CA SER A 195 14.86 -20.68 21.60
C SER A 195 14.98 -19.73 22.78
N LYS A 196 14.01 -19.80 23.69
CA LYS A 196 14.07 -19.12 24.98
C LYS A 196 13.69 -20.10 26.06
N VAL A 197 14.53 -20.18 27.08
CA VAL A 197 14.19 -20.89 28.31
C VAL A 197 13.44 -19.91 29.21
N SER A 198 12.22 -20.26 29.59
CA SER A 198 11.41 -19.48 30.54
C SER A 198 10.70 -20.43 31.48
N ALA A 199 10.79 -20.16 32.78
CA ALA A 199 10.22 -21.02 33.83
C ALA A 199 10.62 -22.51 33.69
N GLY A 200 11.87 -22.79 33.32
CA GLY A 200 12.38 -24.16 33.13
C GLY A 200 11.92 -24.88 31.86
N GLN A 201 11.11 -24.24 31.00
CA GLN A 201 10.69 -24.79 29.72
C GLN A 201 11.40 -24.10 28.56
N THR A 202 12.03 -24.88 27.67
CA THR A 202 12.56 -24.38 26.40
C THR A 202 11.43 -24.24 25.40
N ARG A 203 11.17 -23.00 24.97
CA ARG A 203 10.21 -22.70 23.90
C ARG A 203 10.97 -22.35 22.63
N HIS A 204 10.66 -23.05 21.55
CA HIS A 204 11.11 -22.72 20.20
C HIS A 204 10.09 -21.81 19.53
N PHE A 205 10.55 -20.75 18.89
CA PHE A 205 9.72 -19.82 18.14
C PHE A 205 10.48 -19.30 16.93
N VAL A 206 9.72 -18.74 15.99
CA VAL A 206 10.26 -18.19 14.74
C VAL A 206 10.04 -16.69 14.74
N VAL A 207 11.08 -15.94 14.40
CA VAL A 207 11.06 -14.48 14.33
C VAL A 207 11.30 -14.06 12.88
N PRO A 208 10.40 -13.27 12.27
CA PRO A 208 10.66 -12.69 10.96
C PRO A 208 11.67 -11.55 11.10
N ARG A 209 12.67 -11.52 10.23
CA ARG A 209 13.71 -10.49 10.18
C ARG A 209 13.78 -9.88 8.79
N LEU A 210 13.91 -8.55 8.75
CA LEU A 210 14.19 -7.82 7.51
C LEU A 210 15.70 -7.60 7.41
N SER A 211 16.29 -7.75 6.24
CA SER A 211 17.68 -7.37 5.97
C SER A 211 17.78 -6.73 4.59
N MET A 212 18.85 -5.98 4.34
CA MET A 212 19.17 -5.42 3.03
C MET A 212 20.47 -6.03 2.51
N ASN A 213 20.58 -6.15 1.19
CA ASN A 213 21.79 -6.62 0.53
C ASN A 213 22.81 -5.49 0.26
N SER A 214 22.54 -4.28 0.74
CA SER A 214 23.42 -3.09 0.63
C SER A 214 24.06 -2.73 1.97
N SER A 215 25.28 -2.20 1.94
CA SER A 215 25.94 -1.63 3.13
C SER A 215 25.28 -0.31 3.53
N ALA A 216 25.43 0.09 4.79
CA ALA A 216 24.90 1.36 5.28
C ALA A 216 25.36 2.56 4.43
N ASP A 217 26.65 2.61 4.08
CA ASP A 217 27.21 3.66 3.21
C ASP A 217 26.53 3.70 1.84
N LYS A 218 26.33 2.52 1.23
CA LYS A 218 25.63 2.39 -0.05
C LYS A 218 24.17 2.80 0.05
N ILE A 219 23.50 2.49 1.15
CA ILE A 219 22.10 2.88 1.36
C ILE A 219 21.99 4.40 1.52
N LEU A 220 22.92 5.04 2.23
CA LEU A 220 23.01 6.50 2.33
C LEU A 220 23.28 7.15 0.96
N GLU A 221 24.03 6.49 0.09
CA GLU A 221 24.25 6.88 -1.31
C GLU A 221 23.07 6.52 -2.25
N GLY A 222 21.97 5.97 -1.73
CA GLY A 222 20.78 5.56 -2.49
C GLY A 222 20.88 4.20 -3.19
N GLN A 223 22.01 3.49 -3.08
CA GLN A 223 22.19 2.12 -3.59
C GLN A 223 21.55 1.11 -2.62
N GLY A 224 20.27 0.83 -2.81
CA GLY A 224 19.45 -0.04 -1.94
C GLY A 224 17.95 0.17 -2.13
N MET A 225 17.59 1.21 -2.87
CA MET A 225 16.26 1.38 -3.43
C MET A 225 16.11 0.46 -4.65
N ALA A 226 14.92 -0.10 -4.85
CA ALA A 226 14.55 -0.63 -6.15
C ALA A 226 14.66 0.54 -7.13
N SER A 227 15.62 0.47 -8.08
CA SER A 227 15.82 1.54 -9.05
C SER A 227 14.47 1.91 -9.64
N ALA A 228 14.15 3.20 -9.60
CA ALA A 228 13.05 3.74 -10.36
C ALA A 228 13.21 3.21 -11.79
N LEU A 229 12.15 2.62 -12.32
CA LEU A 229 11.91 2.67 -13.77
C LEU A 229 12.21 4.12 -14.13
N GLU A 230 13.21 4.36 -14.98
CA GLU A 230 13.37 5.68 -15.60
C GLU A 230 11.99 6.05 -16.09
N ASP A 231 11.39 7.08 -15.48
CA ASP A 231 10.07 7.55 -15.83
C ASP A 231 10.18 7.97 -17.31
N PRO A 232 9.60 7.25 -18.30
CA PRO A 232 9.26 7.95 -19.51
C PRO A 232 8.12 8.85 -19.03
N SER A 233 8.44 10.10 -18.70
CA SER A 233 7.44 11.13 -18.44
C SER A 233 6.33 10.92 -19.46
N PRO A 234 5.11 10.50 -19.05
CA PRO A 234 4.06 10.30 -20.01
C PRO A 234 3.87 11.66 -20.69
N PRO A 235 3.95 11.75 -22.03
CA PRO A 235 3.60 12.99 -22.69
C PRO A 235 2.22 13.37 -22.16
N ALA A 236 2.13 14.57 -21.58
CA ALA A 236 0.89 15.09 -21.05
C ALA A 236 -0.21 14.79 -22.09
N PRO A 237 -1.37 14.24 -21.69
CA PRO A 237 -2.44 14.02 -22.63
C PRO A 237 -2.82 15.39 -23.20
N VAL A 238 -2.44 15.62 -24.45
CA VAL A 238 -3.03 16.67 -25.25
C VAL A 238 -4.50 16.29 -25.31
N LEU A 239 -5.35 17.07 -24.65
CA LEU A 239 -6.78 17.01 -24.89
C LEU A 239 -6.95 17.36 -26.38
N GLU A 240 -7.04 16.34 -27.24
CA GLU A 240 -7.73 16.48 -28.51
C GLU A 240 -9.20 16.74 -28.15
N LEU A 241 -9.56 18.01 -28.16
CA LEU A 241 -10.94 18.44 -28.31
C LEU A 241 -11.43 17.83 -29.61
N ALA A 242 -12.18 16.74 -29.50
CA ALA A 242 -13.01 16.26 -30.59
C ALA A 242 -13.94 17.40 -30.98
N GLU A 243 -13.75 17.93 -32.19
CA GLU A 243 -14.63 18.92 -32.79
C GLU A 243 -16.03 18.32 -32.93
N PRO A 244 -17.08 19.00 -32.44
CA PRO A 244 -18.44 18.62 -32.78
C PRO A 244 -18.73 19.10 -34.22
N ASP A 245 -19.05 18.15 -35.09
CA ASP A 245 -19.71 18.41 -36.37
C ASP A 245 -20.93 19.33 -36.16
N SER A 246 -20.82 20.59 -36.60
CA SER A 246 -21.97 21.43 -36.94
C SER A 246 -21.58 22.55 -37.92
N VAL A 247 -21.87 22.27 -39.17
CA VAL A 247 -22.34 23.12 -40.27
C VAL A 247 -22.75 24.59 -39.90
N VAL A 248 -22.03 25.52 -40.55
CA VAL A 248 -22.29 26.93 -40.98
C VAL A 248 -22.83 27.95 -39.97
N ASP A 249 -22.06 29.02 -39.74
CA ASP A 249 -22.51 30.38 -40.03
C ASP A 249 -21.32 31.31 -40.31
N ALA A 250 -21.39 32.06 -41.40
CA ALA A 250 -20.39 33.02 -41.83
C ALA A 250 -20.52 34.30 -41.00
N GLU A 251 -19.56 34.57 -40.12
CA GLU A 251 -19.47 35.84 -39.41
C GLU A 251 -18.52 36.77 -40.16
N VAL A 252 -19.10 37.77 -40.83
CA VAL A 252 -18.41 38.86 -41.51
C VAL A 252 -17.76 39.75 -40.45
N VAL A 253 -16.43 39.75 -40.39
CA VAL A 253 -15.67 40.69 -39.55
C VAL A 253 -15.40 41.96 -40.36
N GLU A 254 -16.09 43.04 -40.02
CA GLU A 254 -15.97 44.39 -40.58
C GLU A 254 -14.67 45.10 -40.12
N GLU A 255 -13.49 44.56 -40.44
CA GLU A 255 -12.22 45.25 -40.21
C GLU A 255 -11.57 45.66 -41.55
N GLY A 256 -11.47 46.97 -41.79
CA GLY A 256 -10.87 47.51 -43.00
C GLY A 256 -9.34 47.29 -43.08
N TRP A 257 -8.77 47.43 -44.28
CA TRP A 257 -7.37 47.10 -44.59
C TRP A 257 -6.57 48.28 -45.15
N ASP A 258 -5.28 48.37 -44.82
CA ASP A 258 -4.36 49.33 -45.47
C ASP A 258 -3.83 48.83 -46.83
N THR A 259 -3.77 47.51 -47.02
CA THR A 259 -3.57 46.84 -48.32
C THR A 259 -4.59 45.70 -48.42
N PRO A 260 -5.55 45.74 -49.35
CA PRO A 260 -6.63 44.76 -49.39
C PRO A 260 -6.13 43.38 -49.87
N PRO A 261 -6.71 42.27 -49.40
CA PRO A 261 -6.40 40.93 -49.91
C PRO A 261 -6.76 40.80 -51.39
N ALA A 262 -5.99 40.02 -52.15
CA ALA A 262 -6.25 39.76 -53.55
C ALA A 262 -7.59 39.00 -53.74
N GLY A 263 -8.49 39.55 -54.55
CA GLY A 263 -9.78 38.92 -54.89
C GLY A 263 -11.02 39.45 -54.14
N ILE A 264 -10.86 40.40 -53.21
CA ILE A 264 -11.97 41.06 -52.51
C ILE A 264 -12.20 42.46 -53.10
N ALA A 265 -13.45 42.78 -53.44
CA ALA A 265 -13.82 44.12 -53.88
C ALA A 265 -13.80 45.09 -52.70
N VAL A 266 -13.03 46.18 -52.81
CA VAL A 266 -12.90 47.20 -51.75
C VAL A 266 -13.15 48.61 -52.30
N LYS A 267 -13.59 49.51 -51.42
CA LYS A 267 -13.69 50.96 -51.67
C LYS A 267 -12.69 51.71 -50.78
N ARG A 268 -12.28 52.92 -51.20
CA ARG A 268 -11.41 53.76 -50.35
C ARG A 268 -12.18 54.26 -49.13
N ASN A 269 -11.57 54.17 -47.97
CA ASN A 269 -12.14 54.70 -46.74
C ASN A 269 -12.10 56.24 -46.79
N PRO A 270 -13.25 56.92 -46.63
CA PRO A 270 -13.27 58.38 -46.55
C PRO A 270 -12.56 58.96 -45.30
N ASN A 271 -12.32 58.15 -44.25
CA ASN A 271 -11.68 58.58 -42.99
C ASN A 271 -10.57 57.58 -42.54
N PRO A 272 -9.33 57.68 -43.04
CA PRO A 272 -8.23 56.74 -42.72
C PRO A 272 -7.59 57.00 -41.35
N PRO A 273 -7.01 55.98 -40.67
CA PRO A 273 -6.85 54.56 -41.09
C PRO A 273 -7.99 53.62 -40.64
N PRO A 274 -8.28 52.50 -41.35
CA PRO A 274 -7.53 51.90 -42.47
C PRO A 274 -7.86 52.50 -43.85
N LYS A 275 -6.97 52.36 -44.83
CA LYS A 275 -7.07 53.01 -46.17
C LYS A 275 -8.22 52.50 -47.06
N TYR A 276 -8.63 51.25 -46.91
CA TYR A 276 -9.69 50.60 -47.69
C TYR A 276 -10.66 49.87 -46.78
N VAL A 277 -11.94 49.84 -47.17
CA VAL A 277 -13.00 49.05 -46.52
C VAL A 277 -13.67 48.17 -47.59
N PRO A 278 -14.31 47.05 -47.21
CA PRO A 278 -15.07 46.23 -48.15
C PRO A 278 -16.05 47.07 -48.98
N ALA A 279 -16.17 46.75 -50.27
CA ALA A 279 -17.25 47.30 -51.08
C ALA A 279 -18.50 46.47 -50.76
N ASP A 280 -19.21 46.87 -49.68
CA ASP A 280 -20.34 46.20 -49.03
C ASP A 280 -21.11 45.19 -49.90
N GLY A 281 -21.20 43.97 -49.38
CA GLY A 281 -22.28 43.01 -49.62
C GLY A 281 -22.95 42.72 -48.29
#